data_AF-A0A6M3XBJ4-F1
#
_entry.id   AF-A0A6M3XBJ4-F1
#
_cell.length_a   1.000
_cell.length_b   1.000
_cell.length_c   1.000
_cell.angle_alpha   90.00
_cell.angle_beta   90.00
_cell.angle_gamma   90.00
#
_symmetry.space_group_name_H-M   'P 1'
#
loop_
_entity.id
_entity.type
_entity.pdbx_description
1 polymer ?
#
loop_
_entity_poly.entity_id
_entity_poly.type
_entity_poly.pdbx_seq_one_letter_code
_entity_poly.pdbx_strand_id
1 'polypeptide(L)'
;MGYQFMGFYIPERMIGGIKRYVEHGTPPGSFLTAVICNDFVRACETADDENIKNLPAYAYYFYNEVPGGIWGSKAKMEAWVAKKERERPIGELK
;
A
#
# COMPACT_ATOMS: atom_id res chain seq x y z
N MET A 1 16.24 -6.54 0.91
CA MET A 1 16.56 -5.21 1.49
C MET A 1 15.38 -4.26 1.23
N GLY A 2 14.67 -3.84 2.28
CA GLY A 2 13.50 -2.97 2.18
C GLY A 2 13.82 -1.48 1.96
N TYR A 3 12.80 -0.66 1.74
CA TYR A 3 12.94 0.81 1.63
C TYR A 3 13.36 1.41 2.98
N GLN A 4 14.25 2.41 2.97
CA GLN A 4 14.73 3.10 4.17
C GLN A 4 14.63 4.61 4.00
N PHE A 5 14.23 5.30 5.06
CA PHE A 5 14.14 6.75 5.10
C PHE A 5 14.31 7.28 6.52
N MET A 6 15.29 8.16 6.76
CA MET A 6 15.54 8.82 8.06
C MET A 6 15.54 7.86 9.28
N GLY A 7 16.13 6.68 9.13
CA GLY A 7 16.19 5.66 10.19
C GLY A 7 14.94 4.79 10.32
N PHE A 8 13.86 5.10 9.61
CA PHE A 8 12.69 4.24 9.45
C PHE A 8 12.87 3.34 8.23
N TYR A 9 12.16 2.21 8.20
CA TYR A 9 12.22 1.29 7.07
C TYR A 9 10.90 0.56 6.85
N ILE A 10 10.66 0.13 5.62
CA ILE A 10 9.57 -0.80 5.31
C ILE A 10 10.13 -2.22 5.37
N PRO A 11 9.59 -3.10 6.23
CA PRO A 11 10.04 -4.49 6.29
C PRO A 11 9.86 -5.19 4.94
N GLU A 12 10.80 -6.06 4.57
CA GLU A 12 10.82 -6.71 3.25
C GLU A 12 9.54 -7.50 2.95
N ARG A 13 8.93 -8.13 3.97
CA ARG A 13 7.64 -8.82 3.86
C ARG A 13 6.49 -7.92 3.39
N MET A 14 6.59 -6.62 3.66
CA MET A 14 5.54 -5.63 3.37
C MET A 14 5.67 -5.08 1.94
N ILE A 15 6.89 -5.04 1.40
CA ILE A 15 7.15 -4.60 0.01
C ILE A 15 6.38 -5.47 -0.99
N GLY A 16 6.28 -6.78 -0.77
CA GLY A 16 5.52 -7.67 -1.65
C GLY A 16 4.03 -7.31 -1.73
N GLY A 17 3.43 -6.88 -0.61
CA GLY A 17 2.04 -6.41 -0.58
C GLY A 17 1.86 -5.10 -1.36
N ILE A 18 2.78 -4.15 -1.18
CA ILE A 18 2.77 -2.88 -1.90
C ILE A 18 2.95 -3.11 -3.40
N LYS A 19 3.91 -3.94 -3.82
CA LYS A 19 4.12 -4.26 -5.24
C LYS A 19 2.89 -4.87 -5.89
N ARG A 20 2.27 -5.88 -5.26
CA ARG A 20 1.02 -6.47 -5.80
C ARG A 20 -0.10 -5.45 -5.95
N TYR A 21 -0.22 -4.51 -5.01
CA TYR A 21 -1.16 -3.41 -5.13
C TYR A 21 -0.81 -2.47 -6.30
N VAL A 22 0.43 -1.99 -6.38
CA VAL A 22 0.88 -1.05 -7.41
C VAL A 22 0.89 -1.67 -8.80
N GLU A 23 1.30 -2.93 -8.95
CA GLU A 23 1.48 -3.56 -10.26
C GLU A 23 0.18 -4.19 -10.77
N HIS A 24 -0.57 -4.86 -9.88
CA HIS A 24 -1.71 -5.72 -10.24
C HIS A 24 -3.04 -5.25 -9.65
N GLY A 25 -3.06 -4.17 -8.86
CA GLY A 25 -4.26 -3.73 -8.16
C GLY A 25 -4.81 -4.77 -7.20
N THR A 26 -3.98 -5.70 -6.70
CA THR A 26 -4.44 -6.69 -5.72
C THR A 26 -4.81 -5.99 -4.41
N PRO A 27 -6.04 -6.16 -3.90
CA PRO A 27 -6.44 -5.57 -2.63
C PRO A 27 -5.52 -6.05 -1.50
N PRO A 28 -4.90 -5.13 -0.74
CA PRO A 28 -4.01 -5.51 0.35
C PRO A 28 -4.79 -5.78 1.65
N GLY A 29 -4.08 -6.24 2.69
CA GLY A 29 -4.66 -6.42 4.02
C GLY A 29 -5.02 -5.09 4.71
N SER A 30 -5.59 -5.19 5.91
CA SER A 30 -6.12 -4.05 6.68
C SER A 30 -5.11 -2.91 6.91
N PHE A 31 -3.90 -3.25 7.37
CA PHE A 31 -2.86 -2.25 7.65
C PHE A 31 -2.45 -1.47 6.40
N LEU A 32 -2.05 -2.17 5.32
CA LEU A 32 -1.67 -1.51 4.07
C LEU A 32 -2.83 -0.76 3.44
N THR A 33 -4.07 -1.26 3.58
CA THR A 33 -5.27 -0.53 3.15
C THR A 33 -5.37 0.81 3.86
N ALA A 34 -5.16 0.86 5.18
CA ALA A 34 -5.21 2.10 5.94
C ALA A 34 -4.09 3.09 5.52
N VAL A 35 -2.86 2.58 5.36
CA VAL A 35 -1.73 3.37 4.85
C VAL A 35 -2.03 3.97 3.47
N ILE A 36 -2.47 3.13 2.51
CA ILE A 36 -2.79 3.57 1.14
C ILE A 36 -3.93 4.59 1.15
N CYS A 37 -4.92 4.43 2.03
CA CYS A 37 -6.04 5.36 2.15
C CYS A 37 -5.69 6.67 2.88
N ASN A 38 -4.45 6.82 3.39
CA ASN A 38 -4.04 7.91 4.27
C ASN A 38 -4.94 8.03 5.53
N ASP A 39 -5.34 6.88 6.07
CA ASP A 39 -6.09 6.76 7.32
C ASP A 39 -5.12 6.47 8.46
N PHE A 40 -4.59 7.54 9.05
CA PHE A 40 -3.56 7.44 10.10
C PHE A 40 -4.05 6.68 11.33
N VAL A 41 -5.30 6.93 11.77
CA VAL A 41 -5.86 6.31 12.96
C VAL A 41 -5.97 4.80 12.77
N ARG A 42 -6.53 4.37 11.63
CA ARG A 42 -6.67 2.95 11.32
C ARG A 42 -5.33 2.27 11.06
N ALA A 43 -4.36 2.99 10.49
CA ALA A 43 -3.00 2.46 10.29
C ALA A 43 -2.33 2.17 11.64
N CYS A 44 -2.48 3.06 12.63
CA CYS A 44 -2.00 2.82 13.99
C CYS A 44 -2.73 1.65 14.68
N GLU A 45 -4.05 1.54 14.51
CA GLU A 45 -4.87 0.48 15.12
C GLU A 45 -4.51 -0.93 14.59
N THR A 46 -4.20 -1.04 13.30
CA THR A 46 -4.01 -2.32 12.61
C THR A 46 -2.55 -2.73 12.42
N ALA A 47 -1.61 -1.87 12.81
CA ALA A 47 -0.19 -2.15 12.71
C ALA A 47 0.26 -3.23 13.71
N ASP A 48 1.23 -4.04 13.29
CA ASP A 48 2.02 -4.85 14.22
C ASP A 48 3.12 -4.00 14.89
N ASP A 49 3.82 -4.58 15.87
CA ASP A 49 4.85 -3.92 16.69
C ASP A 49 5.99 -3.29 15.89
N GLU A 50 6.29 -3.81 14.70
CA GLU A 50 7.35 -3.31 13.84
C GLU A 50 6.84 -2.21 12.90
N ASN A 51 5.66 -2.40 12.33
CA ASN A 51 5.05 -1.49 11.38
C ASN A 51 4.65 -0.17 12.04
N ILE A 52 4.16 -0.20 13.28
CA ILE A 52 3.76 1.02 14.00
C ILE A 52 4.95 1.97 14.20
N LYS A 53 6.13 1.43 14.50
CA LYS A 53 7.38 2.19 14.67
C LYS A 53 7.91 2.76 13.36
N ASN A 54 7.45 2.22 12.23
CA ASN A 54 7.93 2.53 10.90
C ASN A 54 6.90 3.22 10.00
N LEU A 55 5.77 3.68 10.55
CA LEU A 55 4.76 4.45 9.83
C LEU A 55 5.35 5.60 8.98
N PRO A 56 6.37 6.36 9.44
CA PRO A 56 6.98 7.37 8.60
C PRO A 56 7.56 6.82 7.29
N ALA A 57 8.22 5.64 7.30
CA ALA A 57 8.76 5.05 6.09
C ALA A 57 7.66 4.75 5.05
N TYR A 58 6.49 4.32 5.50
CA TYR A 58 5.33 4.13 4.62
C TYR A 58 4.85 5.45 4.02
N ALA A 59 4.65 6.48 4.84
CA ALA A 59 4.21 7.79 4.36
C ALA A 59 5.17 8.35 3.30
N TYR A 60 6.49 8.29 3.57
CA TYR A 60 7.51 8.77 2.64
C TYR A 60 7.62 7.92 1.38
N TYR A 61 7.50 6.59 1.49
CA TYR A 61 7.49 5.71 0.32
C TYR A 61 6.32 6.03 -0.60
N PHE A 62 5.10 6.13 -0.07
CA PHE A 62 3.93 6.47 -0.88
C PHE A 62 4.04 7.88 -1.48
N TYR A 63 4.57 8.85 -0.72
CA TYR A 63 4.75 10.21 -1.20
C TYR A 63 5.77 10.32 -2.36
N ASN A 64 6.90 9.62 -2.28
CA ASN A 64 7.99 9.78 -3.23
C ASN A 64 7.99 8.73 -4.36
N GLU A 65 7.58 7.50 -4.08
CA GLU A 65 7.78 6.35 -4.98
C GLU A 65 6.48 5.90 -5.68
N VAL A 66 5.31 6.25 -5.14
CA VAL A 66 4.02 5.74 -5.64
C VAL A 66 3.25 6.84 -6.39
N PRO A 67 2.75 6.58 -7.61
CA PRO A 67 1.99 7.57 -8.37
C PRO A 67 0.79 8.13 -7.58
N GLY A 68 0.70 9.46 -7.44
CA GLY A 68 -0.32 10.11 -6.59
C GLY A 68 -1.79 9.86 -6.96
N GLY A 69 -2.05 9.30 -8.14
CA GLY A 69 -3.40 8.92 -8.61
C GLY A 69 -3.92 7.61 -8.03
N ILE A 70 -3.08 6.81 -7.38
CA ILE A 70 -3.41 5.46 -6.91
C ILE A 70 -3.33 5.30 -5.39
N TRP A 71 -3.21 6.40 -4.63
CA TRP A 71 -3.19 6.34 -3.16
C TRP A 71 -3.57 7.71 -2.56
N GLY A 72 -3.75 7.75 -1.25
CA GLY A 72 -4.06 8.96 -0.48
C GLY A 72 -5.55 9.13 -0.14
N SER A 73 -6.42 8.27 -0.67
CA SER A 73 -7.82 8.15 -0.26
C SER A 73 -8.40 6.81 -0.67
N LYS A 74 -9.48 6.39 0.01
CA LYS A 74 -10.23 5.18 -0.33
C LYS A 74 -10.71 5.19 -1.78
N ALA A 75 -11.24 6.32 -2.25
CA ALA A 75 -11.72 6.47 -3.63
C ALA A 75 -10.63 6.23 -4.68
N LYS A 76 -9.41 6.75 -4.46
CA LYS A 76 -8.28 6.51 -5.37
C LYS A 76 -7.85 5.05 -5.36
N MET A 77 -7.82 4.42 -4.19
CA MET A 77 -7.49 3.01 -4.05
C MET A 77 -8.49 2.13 -4.81
N GLU A 78 -9.78 2.32 -4.58
CA GLU A 78 -10.84 1.54 -5.22
C GLU A 78 -10.86 1.76 -6.73
N ALA A 79 -10.68 2.99 -7.20
CA ALA A 79 -10.57 3.30 -8.63
C ALA A 79 -9.39 2.57 -9.29
N TRP A 80 -8.25 2.48 -8.60
CA TRP A 80 -7.08 1.76 -9.07
C TRP A 80 -7.29 0.26 -9.15
N VAL A 81 -7.80 -0.35 -8.08
CA VAL A 81 -8.14 -1.78 -8.02
C VAL A 81 -9.11 -2.14 -9.15
N ALA A 82 -10.20 -1.36 -9.30
CA ALA A 82 -11.19 -1.59 -10.34
C ALA A 82 -10.62 -1.42 -11.76
N LYS A 83 -9.71 -0.45 -11.96
CA LYS A 83 -9.00 -0.29 -13.23
C LYS A 83 -8.19 -1.54 -13.58
N LYS A 84 -7.40 -2.04 -12.62
CA LYS A 84 -6.56 -3.23 -12.81
C LYS A 84 -7.36 -4.50 -13.02
N GLU A 85 -8.52 -4.62 -12.37
CA GLU A 85 -9.44 -5.74 -12.59
C GLU A 85 -9.95 -5.76 -14.05
N ARG A 86 -10.32 -4.60 -14.61
CA ARG A 86 -10.76 -4.51 -16.02
C ARG A 86 -9.65 -4.79 -17.03
N GLU A 87 -8.41 -4.50 -16.66
CA GLU A 87 -7.22 -4.77 -17.47
C GLU A 87 -6.79 -6.25 -17.40
N ARG A 88 -7.33 -7.04 -16.46
CA ARG A 88 -6.93 -8.43 -16.28
C ARG A 88 -7.49 -9.29 -17.44
N PRO A 89 -6.67 -10.15 -18.06
CA PRO A 89 -7.13 -11.01 -19.14
C PRO A 89 -8.24 -11.97 -18.68
N ILE A 90 -9.20 -12.24 -19.57
CA ILE A 90 -10.38 -13.09 -19.32
C ILE A 90 -10.02 -14.52 -18.81
N GLY A 91 -8.79 -14.99 -19.03
CA GLY A 91 -8.31 -16.30 -18.58
C GLY A 91 -7.77 -16.38 -17.14
N GLU A 92 -7.70 -15.26 -16.40
CA GLU A 92 -7.21 -15.21 -15.00
C GLU A 92 -8.32 -14.94 -13.98
N LEU A 93 -9.59 -14.91 -14.42
CA LEU A 93 -10.74 -14.84 -13.53
C LEU A 93 -10.89 -16.18 -12.80
N LYS A 94 -10.66 -16.16 -11.48
CA LYS A 94 -10.91 -17.30 -10.59
C LYS A 94 -12.40 -17.57 -10.44
#